data_AF-A7T551-F1
#
_entry.id   AF-A7T551-F1
#
_cell.length_a   1.000
_cell.length_b   1.000
_cell.length_c   1.000
_cell.angle_alpha   90.00
_cell.angle_beta   90.00
_cell.angle_gamma   90.00
#
_symmetry.space_group_name_H-M   'P 1'
#
loop_
_entity.id
_entity.type
_entity.pdbx_description
1 polymer ?
#
loop_
_entity_poly.entity_id
_entity_poly.type
_entity_poly.pdbx_seq_one_letter_code
_entity_poly.pdbx_strand_id
1 'polypeptide(L)'
;PAIHLWEFLLDLLADGRYSSIISWTNRESGEFKLLNQEEVARRWGHLKHRPGMNYDKLSRALRYYYQKGIIKKVRLLFSFLPC
;
A
#
# COMPACT_ATOMS: atom_id res chain seq x y z
N PRO A 1 -0.52 1.19 19.41
CA PRO A 1 -0.78 2.19 18.34
C PRO A 1 -1.35 1.52 17.08
N ALA A 2 -2.53 1.91 16.63
CA ALA A 2 -3.18 1.32 15.46
C ALA A 2 -2.65 1.96 14.17
N ILE A 3 -1.55 1.42 13.62
CA ILE A 3 -1.00 1.85 12.31
C ILE A 3 -2.05 1.80 11.19
N HIS A 4 -2.15 2.80 10.34
CA HIS A 4 -3.03 2.80 9.18
C HIS A 4 -2.39 2.07 7.99
N LEU A 5 -3.21 1.66 7.01
CA LEU A 5 -2.69 0.95 5.85
C LEU A 5 -1.70 1.81 5.04
N TRP A 6 -1.95 3.12 4.92
CA TRP A 6 -1.06 4.02 4.18
C TRP A 6 0.33 4.14 4.84
N GLU A 7 0.40 4.19 6.17
CA GLU A 7 1.66 4.20 6.94
C GLU A 7 2.42 2.89 6.72
N PHE A 8 1.72 1.76 6.80
CA PHE A 8 2.32 0.46 6.51
C PHE A 8 2.90 0.36 5.08
N LEU A 9 2.22 0.92 4.07
CA LEU A 9 2.73 0.91 2.71
C LEU A 9 3.98 1.78 2.58
N LEU A 10 4.03 2.92 3.26
CA LEU A 10 5.23 3.76 3.33
C LEU A 10 6.40 3.04 4.00
N ASP A 11 6.15 2.33 5.11
CA ASP A 11 7.18 1.54 5.80
C ASP A 11 7.77 0.46 4.89
N LEU A 12 6.92 -0.26 4.15
CA LEU A 12 7.40 -1.25 3.18
C LEU A 12 8.22 -0.59 2.04
N LEU A 13 7.79 0.59 1.58
CA LEU A 13 8.46 1.36 0.54
C LEU A 13 9.79 1.99 0.98
N ALA A 14 9.98 2.20 2.29
CA ALA A 14 11.22 2.71 2.86
C ALA A 14 12.29 1.61 3.02
N ASP A 15 11.87 0.36 3.18
CA ASP A 15 12.77 -0.78 3.39
C ASP A 15 13.01 -1.56 2.09
N GLY A 16 14.24 -1.46 1.58
CA GLY A 16 14.67 -2.09 0.33
C GLY A 16 14.50 -3.61 0.27
N ARG A 17 14.36 -4.29 1.42
CA ARG A 17 14.07 -5.74 1.49
C ARG A 17 12.72 -6.11 0.87
N TYR A 18 11.80 -5.14 0.75
CA TYR A 18 10.47 -5.35 0.17
C TYR A 18 10.33 -4.86 -1.27
N SER A 19 11.44 -4.48 -1.91
CA SER A 19 11.46 -3.98 -3.29
C SER A 19 10.89 -4.95 -4.33
N SER A 20 10.81 -6.25 -4.01
CA SER A 20 10.20 -7.28 -4.86
C SER A 20 8.67 -7.35 -4.76
N ILE A 21 8.06 -6.76 -3.73
CA ILE A 21 6.62 -6.82 -3.47
C ILE A 21 5.94 -5.45 -3.63
N ILE A 22 6.68 -4.38 -3.35
CA ILE A 22 6.24 -2.99 -3.52
C ILE A 22 7.46 -2.12 -3.83
N SER A 23 7.32 -1.16 -4.73
CA SER A 23 8.44 -0.32 -5.14
C SER A 23 7.98 1.05 -5.62
N TRP A 24 8.78 2.07 -5.34
CA TRP A 24 8.63 3.40 -5.94
C TRP A 24 8.86 3.30 -7.45
N THR A 25 7.94 3.86 -8.23
CA THR A 25 8.18 4.16 -9.65
C THR A 25 8.68 5.58 -9.83
N ASN A 26 8.21 6.51 -8.98
CA ASN A 26 8.77 7.84 -8.83
C ASN A 26 8.58 8.28 -7.37
N ARG A 27 9.66 8.34 -6.61
CA ARG A 27 9.62 8.70 -5.18
C ARG A 27 9.26 10.16 -4.96
N GLU A 28 9.67 11.06 -5.86
CA GLU A 28 9.42 12.50 -5.75
C GLU A 28 7.94 12.83 -5.95
N SER A 29 7.27 12.16 -6.90
CA SER A 29 5.82 12.31 -7.11
C SER A 29 4.96 11.39 -6.24
N GLY A 30 5.58 10.62 -5.32
CA GLY A 30 4.88 9.68 -4.44
C GLY A 30 4.25 8.50 -5.19
N GLU A 31 4.74 8.17 -6.38
CA GLU A 31 4.24 7.08 -7.21
C GLU A 31 4.91 5.75 -6.90
N PHE A 32 4.09 4.73 -6.68
CA PHE A 32 4.52 3.37 -6.40
C PHE A 32 3.66 2.34 -7.12
N LYS A 33 4.16 1.11 -7.16
CA LYS A 33 3.44 -0.06 -7.67
C LYS A 33 3.51 -1.21 -6.68
N LEU A 34 2.42 -1.98 -6.64
CA LEU A 34 2.39 -3.28 -5.96
C LEU A 34 2.83 -4.35 -6.96
N LEU A 35 4.02 -4.89 -6.77
CA LEU A 35 4.59 -5.96 -7.60
C LEU A 35 4.03 -7.33 -7.21
N ASN A 36 3.81 -7.54 -5.90
CA ASN A 36 3.15 -8.74 -5.38
C ASN A 36 2.07 -8.32 -4.37
N GLN A 37 0.85 -8.18 -4.88
CA GLN A 37 -0.31 -7.72 -4.13
C GLN A 37 -0.73 -8.69 -3.03
N GLU A 38 -0.56 -9.99 -3.25
CA GLU A 38 -0.90 -11.04 -2.28
C GLU A 38 0.03 -11.00 -1.07
N GLU A 39 1.34 -10.86 -1.31
CA GLU A 39 2.33 -10.81 -0.23
C GLU A 39 2.20 -9.52 0.60
N VAL A 40 1.91 -8.38 -0.03
CA VAL A 40 1.58 -7.13 0.68
C VAL A 40 0.36 -7.33 1.59
N ALA A 41 -0.70 -7.96 1.08
CA ALA A 41 -1.91 -8.23 1.86
C ALA A 41 -1.67 -9.22 3.01
N ARG A 42 -0.88 -10.28 2.77
CA ARG A 42 -0.50 -11.27 3.79
C ARG A 42 0.26 -10.60 4.94
N ARG A 43 1.23 -9.74 4.63
CA ARG A 43 2.01 -8.98 5.63
C ARG A 43 1.14 -8.00 6.42
N TRP A 44 0.23 -7.30 5.75
CA TRP A 44 -0.75 -6.45 6.43
C TRP A 44 -1.64 -7.25 7.38
N GLY A 45 -2.10 -8.42 6.94
CA GLY A 45 -2.87 -9.36 7.76
C GLY A 45 -2.10 -9.82 8.99
N HIS A 46 -0.83 -10.18 8.82
CA HIS A 46 0.05 -10.58 9.92
C HIS A 46 0.21 -9.46 10.96
N LEU A 47 0.52 -8.24 10.51
CA LEU A 47 0.67 -7.05 11.37
C LEU A 47 -0.60 -6.74 12.18
N LYS A 48 -1.79 -7.00 11.60
CA LYS A 48 -3.09 -6.74 12.22
C LYS A 48 -3.70 -7.94 12.94
N HIS A 49 -3.01 -9.07 13.01
CA HIS A 49 -3.56 -10.34 13.50
C HIS A 49 -4.89 -10.73 12.81
N ARG A 50 -4.96 -10.54 11.50
CA ARG A 50 -6.12 -10.85 10.64
C ARG A 50 -5.70 -11.91 9.61
N PRO A 51 -5.77 -13.22 9.93
CA PRO A 51 -5.28 -14.28 9.03
C PRO A 51 -6.06 -14.39 7.72
N GLY A 52 -7.31 -13.94 7.68
CA GLY A 52 -8.14 -13.90 6.46
C GLY A 52 -7.95 -12.65 5.59
N MET A 53 -6.88 -11.88 5.78
CA MET A 53 -6.58 -10.72 4.94
C MET A 53 -6.11 -11.17 3.55
N ASN A 54 -6.63 -10.53 2.52
CA ASN A 54 -6.24 -10.73 1.12
C ASN A 54 -6.27 -9.39 0.37
N TYR A 55 -5.84 -9.40 -0.90
CA TYR A 55 -5.76 -8.16 -1.67
C TYR A 55 -7.13 -7.54 -1.94
N ASP A 56 -8.19 -8.32 -2.14
CA ASP A 56 -9.55 -7.78 -2.35
C ASP A 56 -10.02 -6.94 -1.16
N LYS A 57 -9.77 -7.41 0.06
CA LYS A 57 -10.08 -6.69 1.30
C LYS A 57 -9.16 -5.48 1.49
N LEU A 58 -7.86 -5.63 1.25
CA LEU A 58 -6.90 -4.53 1.34
C LEU A 58 -7.23 -3.42 0.32
N SER A 59 -7.56 -3.78 -0.91
CA SER A 59 -7.92 -2.85 -1.98
C SER A 59 -9.20 -2.08 -1.66
N ARG A 60 -10.10 -2.61 -0.80
CA ARG A 60 -11.26 -1.87 -0.32
C ARG A 60 -10.88 -0.66 0.53
N ALA A 61 -9.82 -0.77 1.34
CA ALA A 61 -9.25 0.33 2.10
C ALA A 61 -8.51 1.32 1.18
N LEU A 62 -7.78 0.84 0.18
CA LEU A 62 -7.18 1.70 -0.85
C LEU A 62 -8.24 2.54 -1.57
N ARG A 63 -9.37 1.95 -1.94
CA ARG A 63 -10.49 2.68 -2.56
C ARG A 63 -11.06 3.77 -1.64
N TYR A 64 -11.09 3.53 -0.33
CA TYR A 64 -11.48 4.56 0.63
C TYR A 64 -10.50 5.73 0.65
N TYR A 65 -9.20 5.46 0.53
CA TYR A 65 -8.18 6.51 0.41
C TYR A 65 -8.32 7.36 -0.84
N TYR A 66 -8.91 6.85 -1.93
CA TYR A 66 -9.20 7.65 -3.13
C TYR A 66 -10.22 8.76 -2.82
N GLN A 67 -11.27 8.42 -2.07
CA GLN A 67 -12.30 9.38 -1.67
C GLN A 67 -11.77 10.41 -0.67
N LYS A 68 -10.78 10.03 0.12
CA LYS A 68 -10.13 10.91 1.11
C LYS A 68 -8.99 11.74 0.54
N GLY A 69 -8.64 11.57 -0.74
CA GLY A 69 -7.52 12.29 -1.33
C GLY A 69 -6.17 11.90 -0.73
N ILE A 70 -6.02 10.68 -0.20
CA ILE A 70 -4.74 10.20 0.37
C ILE A 70 -3.93 9.46 -0.69
N ILE A 71 -4.61 8.62 -1.48
CA ILE A 71 -4.00 7.85 -2.58
C ILE A 71 -4.83 8.07 -3.84
N LYS A 72 -4.20 8.05 -5.01
CA LYS A 72 -4.87 7.97 -6.32
C LYS A 72 -4.42 6.70 -7.03
N LYS A 73 -5.34 6.02 -7.74
CA LYS A 73 -4.99 4.94 -8.66
C LYS A 73 -4.87 5.49 -10.08
N VAL A 74 -3.71 5.27 -10.71
CA VAL A 74 -3.43 5.66 -12.10
C VAL A 74 -3.06 4.41 -12.88
N ARG A 75 -4.05 3.78 -13.53
CA ARG A 75 -3.90 2.47 -14.21
C ARG A 75 -3.39 1.38 -13.25
N LEU A 76 -2.13 0.97 -13.41
CA LEU A 76 -1.45 -0.05 -12.59
C LEU A 76 -0.61 0.56 -11.46
N LEU A 77 -0.52 1.89 -11.39
CA LEU A 77 0.25 2.64 -10.39
C LEU A 77 -0.67 3.24 -9.32
N PHE A 78 -0.08 3.53 -8.17
CA PHE A 78 -0.68 4.28 -7.08
C PHE A 78 0.19 5.50 -6.80
N SER A 79 -0.44 6.61 -6.40
CA SER A 79 0.27 7.85 -6.05
C SER A 79 -0.24 8.36 -4.72
N PHE A 80 0.65 8.68 -3.78
CA PHE A 80 0.28 9.51 -2.64
C PHE A 80 0.01 10.93 -3.12
N LEU A 81 -1.06 11.54 -2.63
CA LEU A 81 -1.38 12.93 -2.97
C LEU A 81 -0.75 13.86 -1.93
N PRO A 82 -0.21 15.02 -2.33
CA PRO A 82 0.20 16.04 -1.38
C PRO A 82 -1.01 16.52 -0.58
N CYS A 83 -0.80 16.76 0.72
CA CYS A 83 -1.82 17.28 1.64
C CYS A 83 -2.37 18.63 1.17
#